data_AF-A0AAV0DFS6-F1
#
_entry.id   AF-A0AAV0DFS6-F1
#
_cell.length_a   1.000
_cell.length_b   1.000
_cell.length_c   1.000
_cell.angle_alpha   90.00
_cell.angle_beta   90.00
_cell.angle_gamma   90.00
#
_symmetry.space_group_name_H-M   'P 1'
#
loop_
_entity.id
_entity.type
_entity.pdbx_description
1 polymer ?
#
loop_
_entity_poly.entity_id
_entity_poly.type
_entity_poly.pdbx_seq_one_letter_code
_entity_poly.pdbx_strand_id
1 'polypeptide(L)'
;MPAFDWILPPGFFLKREMREWVRDWMEQCSRDMEKRTVGVFHELLSLSIHKRVSIPVLGKFGEEYRFSNAFPNVFARHPGLFYVSLKGGIKTAMLREAYKGDQLVDRDPMLEIKDKFIELLLS
;
A
#
# COMPACT_ATOMS: atom_id res chain seq x y z
N MET A 1 13.01 6.67 8.68
CA MET A 1 12.60 6.39 10.08
C MET A 1 12.54 7.73 10.79
N PRO A 2 11.47 8.10 11.52
CA PRO A 2 11.62 9.15 12.50
C PRO A 2 12.41 8.55 13.66
N ALA A 3 13.70 8.89 13.74
CA ALA A 3 14.51 8.60 14.91
C ALA A 3 14.00 9.51 16.03
N PHE A 4 13.21 8.97 16.94
CA PHE A 4 12.91 9.67 18.18
C PHE A 4 14.15 9.54 19.05
N ASP A 5 15.03 10.55 19.01
CA ASP A 5 16.22 10.57 19.85
C ASP A 5 15.79 10.81 21.30
N TRP A 6 15.76 9.73 22.08
CA TRP A 6 15.51 9.80 23.52
C TRP A 6 16.76 10.38 24.19
N ILE A 7 16.86 11.71 24.24
CA ILE A 7 17.87 12.39 25.04
C ILE A 7 17.45 12.26 26.50
N LEU A 8 18.00 11.24 27.18
CA LEU A 8 17.84 11.09 28.62
C LEU A 8 18.75 12.07 29.36
N PRO A 9 18.31 12.66 30.49
CA PRO A 9 19.17 13.50 31.30
C PRO A 9 20.41 12.74 31.78
N PRO A 10 21.56 13.41 31.98
CA PRO A 10 22.77 12.77 32.48
C PRO A 10 22.49 12.00 33.79
N GLY A 11 22.91 10.74 33.86
CA GLY A 11 22.70 9.86 35.02
C GLY A 11 21.43 8.99 34.96
N PHE A 12 20.57 9.14 33.95
CA PHE A 12 19.45 8.24 33.70
C PHE A 12 19.83 7.13 32.73
N PHE A 13 19.60 5.88 33.13
CA PHE A 13 19.79 4.70 32.28
C PHE A 13 18.49 3.92 32.16
N LEU A 14 18.09 3.61 30.93
CA LEU A 14 17.00 2.65 30.70
C LEU A 14 17.45 1.27 31.20
N LYS A 15 16.68 0.68 32.12
CA LYS A 15 16.87 -0.73 32.50
C LYS A 15 16.69 -1.62 31.26
N ARG A 16 17.38 -2.76 31.22
CA ARG A 16 17.33 -3.71 30.09
C ARG A 16 15.88 -4.09 29.74
N GLU A 17 15.08 -4.41 30.76
CA GLU A 17 13.66 -4.74 30.63
C GLU A 17 12.87 -3.63 29.96
N MET A 18 13.14 -2.36 30.30
CA MET A 18 12.44 -1.22 29.72
C MET A 18 12.83 -0.98 28.25
N ARG A 19 14.08 -1.28 27.87
CA ARG A 19 14.48 -1.27 26.44
C ARG A 19 13.80 -2.38 25.64
N GLU A 20 13.70 -3.58 26.22
CA GLU A 20 13.00 -4.70 25.60
C GLU A 20 11.51 -4.40 25.42
N TRP A 21 10.87 -3.81 26.43
CA TRP A 21 9.48 -3.35 26.36
C TRP A 21 9.26 -2.30 25.28
N VAL A 22 10.12 -1.26 25.21
CA VAL A 22 10.02 -0.23 24.15
C VAL A 22 10.18 -0.84 22.76
N ARG A 23 11.12 -1.79 22.60
CA ARG A 23 11.34 -2.50 21.34
C ARG A 23 10.10 -3.28 20.93
N ASP A 24 9.54 -4.08 21.83
CA ASP A 24 8.35 -4.90 21.53
C ASP A 24 7.14 -4.01 21.25
N TRP A 25 6.97 -2.91 21.98
CA TRP A 25 5.95 -1.91 21.73
C TRP A 25 6.10 -1.26 20.35
N MET A 26 7.32 -0.89 19.96
CA MET A 26 7.63 -0.36 18.63
C MET A 26 7.37 -1.38 17.52
N GLU A 27 7.72 -2.65 17.73
CA GLU A 27 7.43 -3.74 16.78
C GLU A 27 5.93 -4.00 16.64
N GLN A 28 5.16 -3.95 17.73
CA GLN A 28 3.71 -4.03 17.72
C GLN A 28 3.10 -2.85 16.94
N CYS A 29 3.49 -1.61 17.25
CA CYS A 29 3.06 -0.43 16.50
C CYS A 29 3.39 -0.53 15.01
N SER A 30 4.59 -1.04 14.66
CA SER A 30 5.00 -1.26 13.28
C SER A 30 4.08 -2.24 12.55
N ARG A 31 3.75 -3.38 13.18
CA ARG A 31 2.81 -4.37 12.62
C ARG A 31 1.40 -3.83 12.44
N ASP A 32 0.89 -3.07 13.41
CA ASP A 32 -0.45 -2.48 13.32
C ASP A 32 -0.52 -1.38 12.27
N MET A 33 0.51 -0.55 12.15
CA MET A 33 0.64 0.42 11.08
C MET A 33 0.70 -0.25 9.70
N GLU A 34 1.42 -1.36 9.57
CA GLU A 34 1.49 -2.13 8.33
C GLU A 34 0.10 -2.68 7.96
N LYS A 35 -0.62 -3.30 8.91
CA LYS A 35 -2.00 -3.80 8.68
C LYS A 35 -2.94 -2.69 8.25
N ARG A 36 -2.89 -1.52 8.89
CA ARG A 36 -3.70 -0.35 8.50
C ARG A 36 -3.36 0.12 7.09
N THR A 37 -2.08 0.18 6.76
CA THR A 37 -1.61 0.58 5.43
C THR A 37 -2.08 -0.41 4.35
N VAL A 38 -2.00 -1.71 4.63
CA VAL A 38 -2.53 -2.77 3.76
C VAL A 38 -4.03 -2.59 3.54
N GLY A 39 -4.80 -2.39 4.61
CA GLY A 39 -6.25 -2.17 4.51
C GLY A 39 -6.61 -0.93 3.69
N VAL A 40 -5.91 0.19 3.90
CA VAL A 40 -6.13 1.42 3.12
C VAL A 40 -5.82 1.20 1.64
N PHE A 41 -4.71 0.55 1.30
CA PHE A 41 -4.40 0.27 -0.11
C PHE A 41 -5.36 -0.74 -0.72
N HIS A 42 -5.82 -1.72 0.05
CA HIS A 42 -6.83 -2.66 -0.39
C HIS A 42 -8.13 -1.94 -0.78
N GLU A 43 -8.65 -1.11 0.11
CA GLU A 43 -9.86 -0.32 -0.15
C GLU A 43 -9.67 0.69 -1.29
N LEU A 44 -8.54 1.41 -1.31
CA LEU A 44 -8.24 2.37 -2.37
C LEU A 44 -8.20 1.72 -3.75
N LEU A 45 -7.57 0.55 -3.85
CA LEU A 45 -7.55 -0.24 -5.08
C LEU A 45 -8.94 -0.80 -5.37
N SER A 46 -9.67 -1.30 -4.37
CA SER A 46 -11.04 -1.79 -4.56
C SER A 46 -12.00 -0.69 -5.08
N LEU A 47 -11.87 0.55 -4.61
CA LEU A 47 -12.67 1.69 -5.11
C LEU A 47 -12.19 2.21 -6.47
N SER A 48 -10.98 1.84 -6.90
CA SER A 48 -10.47 2.24 -8.21
C SER A 48 -11.15 1.43 -9.31
N ILE A 49 -11.62 2.10 -10.36
CA ILE A 49 -12.32 1.49 -11.50
C ILE A 49 -11.56 0.27 -12.07
N HIS A 50 -10.25 0.41 -12.27
CA HIS A 50 -9.42 -0.67 -12.82
C HIS A 50 -8.80 -1.58 -11.75
N LYS A 51 -9.15 -1.40 -10.48
CA LYS A 51 -8.55 -2.13 -9.35
C LYS A 51 -7.01 -2.12 -9.34
N ARG A 52 -6.42 -1.06 -9.92
CA ARG A 52 -4.98 -0.84 -10.08
C ARG A 52 -4.62 0.64 -10.05
N VAL A 53 -3.45 0.96 -9.50
CA VAL A 53 -2.90 2.33 -9.45
C VAL A 53 -1.37 2.29 -9.60
N SER A 54 -0.81 3.27 -10.30
CA SER A 54 0.63 3.43 -10.45
C SER A 54 1.29 3.78 -9.10
N ILE A 55 2.35 3.06 -8.73
CA ILE A 55 3.11 3.31 -7.48
C ILE A 55 3.60 4.76 -7.37
N PRO A 56 4.07 5.44 -8.43
CA PRO A 56 4.42 6.86 -8.36
C PRO A 56 3.25 7.76 -7.94
N VAL A 57 2.03 7.43 -8.37
CA VAL A 57 0.81 8.18 -7.99
C VAL A 57 0.48 7.91 -6.52
N LEU A 58 0.56 6.65 -6.08
CA LEU A 58 0.43 6.29 -4.66
C LEU A 58 1.51 6.95 -3.80
N GLY A 59 2.71 7.18 -4.33
CA GLY A 59 3.79 7.88 -3.64
C GLY A 59 3.43 9.34 -3.35
N LYS A 60 2.90 10.07 -4.34
CA LYS A 60 2.41 11.44 -4.16
C LYS A 60 1.26 11.51 -3.15
N PHE A 61 0.34 10.54 -3.23
CA PHE A 61 -0.75 10.42 -2.25
C PHE A 61 -0.20 10.07 -0.86
N GLY A 62 0.81 9.22 -0.78
CA GLY A 62 1.41 8.79 0.47
C GLY A 62 2.22 9.86 1.19
N GLU A 63 2.80 10.82 0.47
CA GLU A 63 3.38 12.01 1.09
C GLU A 63 2.32 12.82 1.86
N GLU A 64 1.11 12.91 1.32
CA GLU A 64 -0.02 13.61 1.95
C GLU A 64 -0.58 12.82 3.16
N TYR A 65 -0.60 11.49 3.08
CA TYR A 65 -1.08 10.59 4.14
C TYR A 65 0.02 10.15 5.13
N ARG A 66 1.24 10.71 5.05
CA ARG A 66 2.41 10.36 5.87
C ARG A 66 2.77 8.87 5.85
N PHE A 67 2.57 8.19 4.73
CA PHE A 67 3.08 6.82 4.58
C PHE A 67 4.61 6.83 4.57
N SER A 68 5.22 5.81 5.17
CA SER A 68 6.67 5.65 5.12
C SER A 68 7.15 5.50 3.68
N ASN A 69 8.31 6.05 3.33
CA ASN A 69 8.95 5.87 2.01
C ASN A 69 9.16 4.39 1.63
N ALA A 70 9.03 3.47 2.60
CA ALA A 70 9.05 2.03 2.41
C ALA A 70 7.69 1.41 2.02
N PHE A 71 6.62 2.21 1.83
CA PHE A 71 5.29 1.70 1.46
C PHE A 71 5.29 0.84 0.19
N PRO A 72 6.16 1.05 -0.84
CA PRO A 72 6.17 0.16 -2.01
C PRO A 72 6.54 -1.28 -1.64
N ASN A 73 7.27 -1.47 -0.52
CA ASN A 73 7.61 -2.80 -0.03
C ASN A 73 6.38 -3.53 0.55
N VAL A 74 5.32 -2.82 0.94
CA VAL A 74 4.08 -3.45 1.43
C VAL A 74 3.47 -4.31 0.33
N PHE A 75 3.44 -3.84 -0.91
CA PHE A 75 2.93 -4.64 -2.04
C PHE A 75 3.76 -5.91 -2.28
N ALA A 76 5.08 -5.84 -2.08
CA ALA A 76 5.97 -6.99 -2.22
C ALA A 76 5.89 -7.96 -1.02
N ARG A 77 5.58 -7.46 0.18
CA ARG A 77 5.43 -8.26 1.41
C ARG A 77 4.09 -9.00 1.49
N HIS A 78 3.07 -8.52 0.75
CA HIS A 78 1.73 -9.10 0.73
C HIS A 78 1.32 -9.59 -0.68
N PRO A 79 2.08 -10.53 -1.30
CA PRO A 79 1.80 -11.02 -2.65
C PRO A 79 0.48 -11.83 -2.75
N GLY A 80 -0.09 -12.23 -1.61
CA GLY A 80 -1.41 -12.86 -1.54
C GLY A 80 -2.55 -11.89 -1.85
N LEU A 81 -2.38 -10.61 -1.52
CA LEU A 81 -3.39 -9.55 -1.66
C LEU A 81 -3.11 -8.64 -2.85
N PHE A 82 -1.84 -8.35 -3.12
CA PHE A 82 -1.42 -7.41 -4.16
C PHE A 82 -0.52 -8.07 -5.19
N TYR A 83 -0.56 -7.52 -6.40
CA TYR A 83 0.36 -7.82 -7.47
C TYR A 83 0.99 -6.51 -7.98
N VAL A 84 2.27 -6.53 -8.34
CA VAL A 84 2.95 -5.38 -8.93
C VAL A 84 3.37 -5.72 -10.35
N SER A 85 2.84 -4.99 -11.31
CA SER A 85 3.27 -5.06 -12.71
C SER A 85 4.30 -3.98 -13.00
N LEU A 86 5.27 -4.28 -13.86
CA LEU A 86 6.19 -3.31 -14.44
C LEU A 86 5.86 -3.19 -15.94
N LYS A 87 5.06 -2.20 -16.32
CA LYS A 87 4.74 -1.90 -17.73
C LYS A 87 5.40 -0.58 -18.12
N GLY A 88 6.24 -0.59 -19.15
CA GLY A 88 6.89 0.61 -19.68
C GLY A 88 7.76 1.37 -18.65
N GLY A 89 8.37 0.66 -17.70
CA GLY A 89 9.16 1.26 -16.62
C GLY A 89 8.36 1.80 -15.44
N ILE A 90 7.01 1.77 -15.51
CA ILE A 90 6.14 2.21 -14.43
C ILE A 90 5.68 0.99 -13.63
N LYS A 91 5.93 1.04 -12.32
CA LYS A 91 5.40 0.04 -11.38
C LYS A 91 3.95 0.37 -11.06
N THR A 92 3.06 -0.61 -11.22
CA THR A 92 1.62 -0.49 -10.98
C THR A 92 1.19 -1.55 -9.99
N ALA A 93 0.63 -1.12 -8.86
CA ALA A 93 0.03 -2.01 -7.88
C ALA A 93 -1.39 -2.37 -8.32
N MET A 94 -1.75 -3.65 -8.17
CA MET A 94 -3.03 -4.23 -8.57
C MET A 94 -3.56 -5.10 -7.44
N LEU A 95 -4.88 -5.14 -7.28
CA LEU A 95 -5.54 -6.02 -6.32
C LEU A 95 -5.57 -7.45 -6.88
N ARG A 96 -4.97 -8.43 -6.19
CA ARG A 96 -4.83 -9.79 -6.75
C ARG A 96 -6.18 -10.49 -6.91
N GLU A 97 -7.09 -10.32 -5.95
CA GLU A 97 -8.42 -10.92 -6.02
C GLU A 97 -9.28 -10.37 -7.18
N ALA A 98 -8.99 -9.15 -7.64
CA ALA A 98 -9.70 -8.56 -8.77
C ALA A 98 -9.24 -9.10 -10.13
N TYR A 99 -8.15 -9.88 -10.20
CA TYR A 99 -7.56 -10.34 -11.46
C TYR A 99 -7.36 -11.87 -11.49
N LYS A 100 -7.82 -12.50 -12.58
CA LYS A 100 -7.52 -13.91 -12.90
C LYS A 100 -6.63 -13.93 -14.13
N GLY A 101 -5.32 -13.90 -13.91
CA GLY A 101 -4.33 -13.67 -14.98
C GLY A 101 -4.30 -12.20 -15.37
N ASP A 102 -4.46 -11.89 -16.67
CA ASP A 102 -4.51 -10.50 -17.18
C ASP A 102 -5.96 -9.95 -17.29
N GLN A 103 -6.96 -10.74 -16.87
CA GLN A 103 -8.36 -10.35 -16.94
C GLN A 103 -8.91 -9.93 -15.57
N LEU A 104 -9.60 -8.79 -15.55
CA LEU A 104 -10.34 -8.32 -14.39
C LEU A 104 -11.58 -9.22 -14.20
N VAL A 105 -11.69 -9.85 -13.02
CA VAL A 105 -12.72 -10.85 -12.71
C VAL A 105 -14.09 -10.21 -12.53
N ASP A 106 -14.12 -9.09 -11.81
CA ASP A 106 -15.32 -8.31 -11.54
C ASP A 106 -15.15 -6.93 -12.20
N ARG A 107 -15.72 -6.79 -13.40
CA ARG A 107 -15.71 -5.53 -14.13
C ARG A 107 -16.86 -4.69 -13.61
N ASP A 108 -16.52 -3.49 -13.14
CA ASP A 108 -17.52 -2.51 -12.78
C ASP A 108 -18.47 -2.25 -13.98
N PRO A 109 -19.80 -2.22 -13.81
CA PRO A 109 -20.74 -1.99 -14.90
C PRO A 109 -20.44 -0.71 -15.70
N MET A 110 -19.85 0.30 -15.04
CA MET A 110 -19.45 1.56 -15.67
C MET A 110 -18.27 1.38 -16.64
N LEU A 111 -17.40 0.40 -16.37
CA LEU A 111 -16.31 -0.02 -17.26
C LEU A 111 -16.87 -0.72 -18.51
N GLU A 112 -17.87 -1.58 -18.36
CA GLU A 112 -18.54 -2.24 -19.50
C GLU A 112 -19.27 -1.25 -20.39
N ILE A 113 -19.96 -0.27 -19.81
CA ILE A 113 -20.64 0.79 -20.56
C ILE A 113 -19.61 1.63 -21.32
N LYS A 114 -18.49 1.98 -20.67
CA LYS A 114 -17.43 2.77 -21.30
C LYS A 114 -16.75 2.01 -22.45
N ASP A 115 -16.49 0.72 -22.27
CA ASP A 115 -15.93 -0.13 -23.34
C ASP A 115 -16.88 -0.21 -24.54
N LYS A 116 -18.18 -0.44 -24.31
CA LYS A 116 -19.21 -0.38 -25.37
C LYS A 116 -19.28 0.98 -26.05
N PHE A 117 -19.13 2.06 -25.29
CA PHE A 117 -19.13 3.41 -25.84
C PHE A 117 -17.91 3.68 -26.73
N ILE A 118 -16.74 3.18 -26.32
CA ILE A 118 -15.51 3.24 -27.12
C ILE A 118 -15.66 2.39 -28.39
N GLU A 119 -16.22 1.19 -28.28
CA GLU A 119 -16.49 0.31 -29.42
C GLU A 119 -17.42 0.98 -30.45
N LEU A 120 -18.49 1.64 -29.99
CA LEU A 120 -19.40 2.42 -30.83
C LEU A 120 -18.75 3.66 -31.46
N LEU A 121 -17.79 4.29 -30.78
CA LEU A 121 -17.05 5.45 -31.33
C LEU A 121 -15.97 5.03 -32.35
N LEU A 122 -15.51 3.79 -32.29
CA LEU A 122 -14.50 3.23 -33.18
C LEU A 122 -15.09 2.36 -34.30
N SER A 123 -16.43 2.17 -34.33
CA SER A 123 -17.19 1.53 -35.42
C SER A 123 -17.64 2.55 -36.47
#